data_AF-A0A7I0EZE8-F1
#
_entry.id   AF-A0A7I0EZE8-F1
#
_cell.length_a   1.000
_cell.length_b   1.000
_cell.length_c   1.000
_cell.angle_alpha   90.00
_cell.angle_beta   90.00
_cell.angle_gamma   90.00
#
_symmetry.space_group_name_H-M   'P 1'
#
loop_
_entity.id
_entity.type
_entity.pdbx_description
1 polymer ?
#
loop_
_entity_poly.entity_id
_entity_poly.type
_entity_poly.pdbx_seq_one_letter_code
_entity_poly.pdbx_strand_id
1 'polypeptide(L)'
;MPVDLDPAAKFTAYAHPERLVTTEWLQQHLGTPGLTVVESDEDVLLYETGHIPEAVKIDWHTDLNDPVERDFVGSAAFADMLGAKGISRDTTVVIYGDKNNWWAAYALWVFTLFGHADVRLLDGGRDKWVAEERELTRDKPVITPTEYPIVERNDAPIRAFREDVLAHFGNPLIDVRSTEEYTGERTHMPAYPEEGALRGGHIPSAASVPWARAAAPDASFRTRQELDAIYRDEAGLSDGDSVIAYCRIGERSSHTWFVLTHLLGFEGVRNYDGSWTEWGNAVHVPIALGTEPGAAPQPR
;
A
#
# COMPACT_ATOMS: atom_id res chain seq x y z
N MET A 1 5.99 -24.82 0.58
CA MET A 1 5.37 -24.71 1.91
C MET A 1 5.72 -23.32 2.43
N PRO A 2 4.75 -22.55 2.91
CA PRO A 2 5.01 -21.20 3.41
C PRO A 2 6.03 -21.24 4.55
N VAL A 3 6.88 -20.22 4.61
CA VAL A 3 7.86 -20.08 5.68
C VAL A 3 7.14 -19.75 6.98
N ASP A 4 7.72 -20.16 8.12
CA ASP A 4 7.12 -19.97 9.45
C ASP A 4 6.69 -18.51 9.69
N LEU A 5 5.69 -18.32 10.56
CA LEU A 5 5.22 -16.98 10.91
C LEU A 5 6.20 -16.32 11.90
N ASP A 6 6.23 -14.99 11.90
CA ASP A 6 6.98 -14.25 12.91
C ASP A 6 6.24 -14.29 14.26
N PRO A 7 6.83 -14.85 15.33
CA PRO A 7 6.19 -14.96 16.64
C PRO A 7 6.25 -13.67 17.47
N ALA A 8 6.70 -12.54 16.91
CA ALA A 8 6.85 -11.28 17.63
C ALA A 8 5.56 -10.88 18.38
N ALA A 9 5.69 -10.63 19.68
CA ALA A 9 4.55 -10.32 20.55
C ALA A 9 3.73 -9.12 20.07
N LYS A 10 4.37 -8.12 19.44
CA LYS A 10 3.71 -6.97 18.82
C LYS A 10 2.64 -7.40 17.82
N PHE A 11 2.93 -8.40 16.99
CA PHE A 11 2.04 -8.82 15.92
C PHE A 11 0.85 -9.61 16.42
N THR A 12 0.96 -10.31 17.54
CA THR A 12 -0.14 -11.10 18.12
C THR A 12 -1.40 -10.29 18.47
N ALA A 13 -1.27 -8.96 18.59
CA ALA A 13 -2.40 -8.05 18.81
C ALA A 13 -3.09 -7.58 17.51
N TYR A 14 -2.43 -7.72 16.35
CA TYR A 14 -3.02 -7.41 15.05
C TYR A 14 -4.03 -8.48 14.65
N ALA A 15 -4.98 -8.12 13.78
CA ALA A 15 -5.98 -9.06 13.28
C ALA A 15 -5.36 -10.19 12.42
N HIS A 16 -4.36 -9.85 11.61
CA HIS A 16 -3.63 -10.75 10.73
C HIS A 16 -2.12 -10.69 10.99
N PRO A 17 -1.63 -11.29 12.10
CA PRO A 17 -0.20 -11.29 12.45
C PRO A 17 0.68 -11.86 11.34
N GLU A 18 0.16 -12.79 10.53
CA GLU A 18 0.86 -13.43 9.42
C GLU A 18 1.28 -12.47 8.30
N ARG A 19 0.76 -11.23 8.28
CA ARG A 19 1.02 -10.23 7.23
C ARG A 19 2.24 -9.35 7.48
N LEU A 20 2.93 -9.53 8.61
CA LEU A 20 4.12 -8.78 8.98
C LEU A 20 5.26 -9.69 9.41
N VAL A 21 6.48 -9.21 9.19
CA VAL A 21 7.70 -9.78 9.76
C VAL A 21 8.58 -8.66 10.31
N THR A 22 9.31 -8.96 11.37
CA THR A 22 10.33 -8.09 11.95
C THR A 22 11.62 -8.15 11.14
N THR A 23 12.46 -7.13 11.29
CA THR A 23 13.83 -7.10 10.75
C THR A 23 14.70 -8.22 11.32
N GLU A 24 14.51 -8.59 12.58
CA GLU A 24 15.19 -9.73 13.20
C GLU A 24 14.78 -11.06 12.57
N TRP A 25 13.47 -11.31 12.42
CA TRP A 25 12.97 -12.52 11.78
C TRP A 25 13.49 -12.62 10.36
N LEU A 26 13.40 -11.55 9.56
CA LEU A 26 13.85 -11.58 8.17
C LEU A 26 15.35 -11.91 8.09
N GLN A 27 16.20 -11.28 8.91
CA GLN A 27 17.63 -11.56 8.92
C GLN A 27 17.95 -13.05 9.21
N GLN A 28 17.18 -13.69 10.10
CA GLN A 28 17.36 -15.10 10.44
C GLN A 28 16.88 -16.07 9.34
N HIS A 29 16.01 -15.59 8.43
CA HIS A 29 15.39 -16.40 7.39
C HIS A 29 15.91 -16.10 5.97
N LEU A 30 16.82 -15.14 5.79
CA LEU A 30 17.52 -14.95 4.51
C LEU A 30 18.12 -16.28 4.02
N GLY A 31 17.94 -16.59 2.74
CA GLY A 31 18.36 -17.84 2.12
C GLY A 31 17.41 -19.02 2.31
N THR A 32 16.31 -18.86 3.07
CA THR A 32 15.35 -19.96 3.29
C THR A 32 14.64 -20.34 1.98
N PRO A 33 14.68 -21.63 1.58
CA PRO A 33 13.96 -22.06 0.38
C PRO A 33 12.46 -21.75 0.47
N GLY A 34 11.93 -21.09 -0.56
CA GLY A 34 10.52 -20.68 -0.61
C GLY A 34 10.26 -19.29 -0.03
N LEU A 35 11.26 -18.55 0.44
CA LEU A 35 11.19 -17.13 0.74
C LEU A 35 11.78 -16.31 -0.41
N THR A 36 11.15 -15.19 -0.77
CA THR A 36 11.76 -14.17 -1.62
C THR A 36 11.56 -12.80 -1.00
N VAL A 37 12.65 -12.04 -0.90
CA VAL A 37 12.63 -10.67 -0.42
C VAL A 37 12.53 -9.73 -1.62
N VAL A 38 11.62 -8.76 -1.54
CA VAL A 38 11.36 -7.80 -2.61
C VAL A 38 11.55 -6.38 -2.07
N GLU A 39 12.31 -5.56 -2.79
CA GLU A 39 12.39 -4.12 -2.55
C GLU A 39 11.52 -3.36 -3.56
N SER A 40 10.69 -2.44 -3.06
CA SER A 40 9.84 -1.56 -3.89
C SER A 40 9.77 -0.15 -3.28
N ASP A 41 10.35 0.82 -3.98
CA ASP A 41 10.64 2.17 -3.48
C ASP A 41 10.02 3.27 -4.35
N GLU A 42 9.96 4.50 -3.83
CA GLU A 42 9.66 5.69 -4.65
C GLU A 42 10.82 6.00 -5.58
N ASP A 43 12.04 6.01 -5.03
CA ASP A 43 13.26 6.20 -5.78
C ASP A 43 13.71 4.88 -6.41
N VAL A 44 13.40 4.73 -7.70
CA VAL A 44 13.72 3.54 -8.50
C VAL A 44 15.21 3.21 -8.59
N LEU A 45 16.10 4.14 -8.21
CA LEU A 45 17.55 3.95 -8.20
C LEU A 45 18.09 3.52 -6.82
N LEU A 46 17.26 3.51 -5.78
CA LEU A 46 17.67 3.31 -4.40
C LEU A 46 18.23 1.91 -4.16
N TYR A 47 17.58 0.88 -4.71
CA TYR A 47 18.01 -0.52 -4.66
C TYR A 47 19.47 -0.69 -5.13
N GLU A 48 19.87 -0.04 -6.23
CA GLU A 48 21.23 -0.15 -6.78
C GLU A 48 22.30 0.47 -5.85
N THR A 49 21.91 1.35 -4.93
CA THR A 49 22.84 1.93 -3.95
C THR A 49 23.21 0.97 -2.83
N GLY A 50 22.36 -0.03 -2.59
CA GLY A 50 22.49 -1.11 -1.63
C GLY A 50 21.12 -1.61 -1.18
N HIS A 51 20.96 -2.91 -0.98
CA HIS A 51 19.68 -3.58 -0.65
C HIS A 51 19.91 -4.73 0.32
N ILE A 52 18.84 -5.25 0.94
CA ILE A 52 18.90 -6.43 1.81
C ILE A 52 19.48 -7.60 0.99
N PRO A 53 20.42 -8.40 1.52
CA PRO A 53 20.96 -9.54 0.81
C PRO A 53 19.86 -10.44 0.23
N GLU A 54 20.08 -10.90 -1.01
CA GLU A 54 19.16 -11.72 -1.80
C GLU A 54 17.87 -11.04 -2.28
N ALA A 55 17.62 -9.78 -1.91
CA ALA A 55 16.42 -9.07 -2.35
C ALA A 55 16.42 -8.82 -3.86
N VAL A 56 15.25 -8.98 -4.48
CA VAL A 56 14.99 -8.59 -5.87
C VAL A 56 14.23 -7.26 -5.90
N LYS A 57 14.48 -6.43 -6.91
CA LYS A 57 13.74 -5.18 -7.11
C LYS A 57 12.42 -5.44 -7.81
N ILE A 58 11.32 -4.83 -7.37
CA ILE A 58 10.09 -4.63 -8.16
C ILE A 58 9.82 -3.13 -8.26
N ASP A 59 9.97 -2.61 -9.48
CA ASP A 59 9.71 -1.20 -9.77
C ASP A 59 8.20 -0.99 -9.94
N TRP A 60 7.61 -0.14 -9.10
CA TRP A 60 6.17 0.10 -9.14
C TRP A 60 5.71 0.65 -10.49
N HIS A 61 6.53 1.46 -11.16
CA HIS A 61 6.16 2.15 -12.39
C HIS A 61 6.38 1.26 -13.62
N THR A 62 7.51 0.55 -13.70
CA THR A 62 7.83 -0.25 -14.90
C THR A 62 7.36 -1.70 -14.83
N ASP A 63 7.27 -2.29 -13.63
CA ASP A 63 6.93 -3.72 -13.48
C ASP A 63 5.45 -3.94 -13.14
N LEU A 64 4.79 -2.99 -12.46
CA LEU A 64 3.42 -3.16 -11.95
C LEU A 64 2.35 -2.37 -12.72
N ASN A 65 2.72 -1.40 -13.55
CA ASN A 65 1.79 -0.59 -14.35
C ASN A 65 1.89 -0.92 -15.84
N ASP A 66 0.77 -0.78 -16.55
CA ASP A 66 0.75 -0.82 -18.00
C ASP A 66 1.52 0.39 -18.57
N PRO A 67 2.34 0.22 -19.62
CA PRO A 67 3.17 1.30 -20.14
C PRO A 67 2.39 2.37 -20.92
N VAL A 68 1.10 2.15 -21.21
CA VAL A 68 0.27 3.05 -22.03
C VAL A 68 -1.01 3.45 -21.31
N GLU A 69 -1.77 2.46 -20.83
CA GLU A 69 -3.01 2.70 -20.09
C GLU A 69 -2.71 3.01 -18.63
N ARG A 70 -3.48 3.91 -18.01
CA ARG A 70 -3.39 4.14 -16.57
C ARG A 70 -4.10 3.02 -15.82
N ASP A 71 -3.50 1.83 -15.86
CA ASP A 71 -3.94 0.65 -15.15
C ASP A 71 -2.74 -0.22 -14.77
N PHE A 72 -2.98 -1.23 -13.94
CA PHE A 72 -1.99 -2.24 -13.58
C PHE A 72 -1.73 -3.21 -14.73
N VAL A 73 -0.57 -3.86 -14.72
CA VAL A 73 -0.22 -4.90 -15.69
C VAL A 73 -1.31 -5.98 -15.81
N GLY A 74 -1.42 -6.59 -16.99
CA GLY A 74 -2.29 -7.74 -17.21
C GLY A 74 -1.75 -9.03 -16.59
N SER A 75 -2.62 -10.03 -16.46
CA SER A 75 -2.33 -11.34 -15.84
C SER A 75 -1.10 -12.07 -16.39
N ALA A 76 -0.89 -12.07 -17.71
CA ALA A 76 0.28 -12.71 -18.32
C ALA A 76 1.58 -11.97 -17.97
N ALA A 77 1.58 -10.63 -18.06
CA ALA A 77 2.74 -9.81 -17.71
C ALA A 77 3.10 -9.93 -16.23
N PHE A 78 2.12 -9.98 -15.32
CA PHE A 78 2.36 -10.23 -13.90
C PHE A 78 2.99 -11.61 -13.65
N ALA A 79 2.48 -12.65 -14.32
CA ALA A 79 3.04 -14.01 -14.21
C ALA A 79 4.47 -14.08 -14.75
N ASP A 80 4.74 -13.52 -15.92
CA ASP A 80 6.08 -13.48 -16.53
C ASP A 80 7.07 -12.71 -15.64
N MET A 81 6.64 -11.59 -15.08
CA MET A 81 7.45 -10.76 -14.17
C MET A 81 7.86 -11.52 -12.91
N LEU A 82 6.92 -12.19 -12.23
CA LEU A 82 7.21 -12.98 -11.04
C LEU A 82 8.09 -14.20 -11.36
N GLY A 83 7.75 -14.92 -12.44
CA GLY A 83 8.52 -16.06 -12.90
C GLY A 83 9.98 -15.70 -13.20
N ALA A 84 10.21 -14.57 -13.88
CA ALA A 84 11.54 -14.05 -14.16
C ALA A 84 12.33 -13.64 -12.90
N LYS A 85 11.63 -13.28 -11.81
CA LYS A 85 12.21 -12.98 -10.50
C LYS A 85 12.34 -14.20 -9.59
N GLY A 86 12.04 -15.40 -10.08
CA GLY A 86 12.15 -16.65 -9.33
C GLY A 86 11.05 -16.88 -8.29
N ILE A 87 9.95 -16.12 -8.39
CA ILE A 87 8.81 -16.21 -7.48
C ILE A 87 7.80 -17.19 -8.07
N SER A 88 7.53 -18.27 -7.33
CA SER A 88 6.51 -19.27 -7.66
C SER A 88 5.20 -18.95 -6.93
N ARG A 89 4.11 -19.67 -7.25
CA ARG A 89 2.80 -19.45 -6.62
C ARG A 89 2.76 -19.70 -5.11
N ASP A 90 3.65 -20.54 -4.61
CA ASP A 90 3.71 -20.96 -3.20
C ASP A 90 4.85 -20.28 -2.42
N THR A 91 5.55 -19.33 -3.06
CA THR A 91 6.64 -18.56 -2.44
C THR A 91 6.06 -17.61 -1.38
N THR A 92 6.64 -17.57 -0.19
CA THR A 92 6.41 -16.47 0.77
C THR A 92 7.16 -15.24 0.25
N VAL A 93 6.45 -14.13 0.05
CA VAL A 93 7.04 -12.87 -0.43
C VAL A 93 7.06 -11.85 0.70
N VAL A 94 8.24 -11.39 1.09
CA VAL A 94 8.41 -10.28 2.05
C VAL A 94 8.81 -9.03 1.28
N ILE A 95 7.94 -8.02 1.28
CA ILE A 95 8.16 -6.76 0.58
C ILE A 95 8.59 -5.69 1.60
N TYR A 96 9.59 -4.89 1.23
CA TYR A 96 10.01 -3.71 1.97
C TYR A 96 10.34 -2.56 1.02
N GLY A 97 10.43 -1.35 1.55
CA GLY A 97 10.88 -0.20 0.78
C GLY A 97 11.08 1.05 1.63
N ASP A 98 11.36 2.14 0.96
CA ASP A 98 11.54 3.47 1.56
C ASP A 98 10.26 4.08 2.13
N LYS A 99 10.42 5.15 2.92
CA LYS A 99 9.36 6.05 3.39
C LYS A 99 8.24 5.31 4.13
N ASN A 100 8.63 4.51 5.11
CA ASN A 100 7.70 3.67 5.89
C ASN A 100 6.84 2.74 5.00
N ASN A 101 7.43 2.10 3.99
CA ASN A 101 6.81 1.05 3.16
C ASN A 101 5.62 1.46 2.29
N TRP A 102 5.42 2.73 1.93
CA TRP A 102 4.29 3.11 1.09
C TRP A 102 4.22 2.36 -0.26
N TRP A 103 5.30 2.30 -1.04
CA TRP A 103 5.38 1.52 -2.29
C TRP A 103 5.44 0.02 -2.06
N ALA A 104 6.02 -0.44 -0.96
CA ALA A 104 5.96 -1.85 -0.57
C ALA A 104 4.51 -2.31 -0.28
N ALA A 105 3.71 -1.49 0.40
CA ALA A 105 2.29 -1.75 0.64
C ALA A 105 1.47 -1.68 -0.66
N TYR A 106 1.83 -0.77 -1.58
CA TYR A 106 1.25 -0.73 -2.93
C TYR A 106 1.56 -2.01 -3.71
N ALA A 107 2.80 -2.47 -3.73
CA ALA A 107 3.19 -3.72 -4.37
C ALA A 107 2.43 -4.91 -3.75
N LEU A 108 2.32 -4.99 -2.42
CA LEU A 108 1.52 -6.02 -1.75
C LEU A 108 0.05 -5.99 -2.17
N TRP A 109 -0.55 -4.80 -2.26
CA TRP A 109 -1.92 -4.63 -2.73
C TRP A 109 -2.07 -5.13 -4.19
N VAL A 110 -1.12 -4.84 -5.08
CA VAL A 110 -1.12 -5.39 -6.46
C VAL A 110 -1.00 -6.91 -6.46
N PHE A 111 -0.12 -7.50 -5.64
CA PHE A 111 -0.04 -8.96 -5.51
C PHE A 111 -1.37 -9.57 -5.05
N THR A 112 -2.12 -8.85 -4.21
CA THR A 112 -3.43 -9.27 -3.71
C THR A 112 -4.48 -9.27 -4.83
N LEU A 113 -4.42 -8.35 -5.81
CA LEU A 113 -5.27 -8.39 -7.00
C LEU A 113 -5.10 -9.70 -7.80
N PHE A 114 -3.89 -10.26 -7.81
CA PHE A 114 -3.59 -11.56 -8.45
C PHE A 114 -3.63 -12.72 -7.44
N GLY A 115 -4.16 -12.47 -6.24
CA GLY A 115 -4.41 -13.46 -5.21
C GLY A 115 -3.18 -14.20 -4.70
N HIS A 116 -1.97 -13.63 -4.79
CA HIS A 116 -0.78 -14.27 -4.20
C HIS A 116 -0.98 -14.41 -2.68
N ALA A 117 -0.93 -15.63 -2.16
CA ALA A 117 -1.48 -15.92 -0.85
C ALA A 117 -0.64 -15.34 0.30
N ASP A 118 0.65 -15.66 0.32
CA ASP A 118 1.57 -15.32 1.41
C ASP A 118 2.48 -14.16 1.00
N VAL A 119 1.94 -12.95 1.15
CA VAL A 119 2.67 -11.69 0.97
C VAL A 119 2.64 -10.93 2.29
N ARG A 120 3.81 -10.50 2.75
CA ARG A 120 4.03 -9.85 4.04
C ARG A 120 4.83 -8.56 3.84
N LEU A 121 4.69 -7.61 4.76
CA LEU A 121 5.59 -6.44 4.82
C LEU A 121 6.66 -6.63 5.90
N LEU A 122 7.86 -6.14 5.62
CA LEU A 122 8.90 -5.96 6.63
C LEU A 122 8.53 -4.74 7.50
N ASP A 123 8.16 -4.96 8.76
CA ASP A 123 7.73 -3.89 9.67
C ASP A 123 8.88 -2.89 9.92
N GLY A 124 8.70 -1.65 9.47
CA GLY A 124 9.73 -0.60 9.47
C GLY A 124 10.50 -0.41 8.16
N GLY A 125 10.36 -1.34 7.22
CA GLY A 125 10.88 -1.21 5.87
C GLY A 125 12.39 -1.02 5.80
N ARG A 126 12.84 -0.33 4.74
CA ARG A 126 14.25 -0.01 4.52
C ARG A 126 14.81 0.90 5.61
N ASP A 127 14.03 1.89 6.03
CA ASP A 127 14.45 2.92 6.98
C ASP A 127 14.85 2.29 8.33
N LYS A 128 14.04 1.35 8.84
CA LYS A 128 14.35 0.64 10.08
C LYS A 128 15.52 -0.33 9.94
N TRP A 129 15.60 -1.06 8.82
CA TRP A 129 16.73 -1.97 8.55
C TRP A 129 18.07 -1.23 8.59
N VAL A 130 18.14 -0.06 7.96
CA VAL A 130 19.33 0.82 7.96
C VAL A 130 19.59 1.40 9.34
N ALA A 131 18.56 1.88 10.05
CA ALA A 131 18.71 2.44 11.39
C ALA A 131 19.22 1.42 12.41
N GLU A 132 18.93 0.13 12.20
CA GLU A 132 19.44 -0.98 13.01
C GLU A 132 20.83 -1.47 12.57
N GLU A 133 21.48 -0.76 11.64
CA GLU A 133 22.83 -1.05 11.12
C GLU A 133 22.95 -2.48 10.53
N ARG A 134 21.86 -3.00 9.97
CA ARG A 134 21.85 -4.33 9.35
C ARG A 134 22.51 -4.32 7.97
N GLU A 135 22.96 -5.50 7.55
CA GLU A 135 23.72 -5.67 6.32
C GLU A 135 22.94 -5.22 5.08
N LEU A 136 23.62 -4.46 4.22
CA LEU A 136 23.17 -4.16 2.86
C LEU A 136 24.27 -4.60 1.89
N THR A 137 23.88 -5.12 0.74
CA THR A 137 24.77 -5.48 -0.35
C THR A 137 24.40 -4.76 -1.64
N ARG A 138 25.33 -4.72 -2.60
CA ARG A 138 25.07 -4.32 -3.99
C ARG A 138 25.09 -5.51 -4.95
N ASP A 139 25.35 -6.71 -4.42
CA ASP A 139 25.42 -7.93 -5.18
C ASP A 139 24.01 -8.34 -5.61
N LYS A 140 23.83 -8.49 -6.93
CA LYS A 140 22.55 -8.96 -7.47
C LYS A 140 22.36 -10.44 -7.14
N PRO A 141 21.17 -10.86 -6.66
CA PRO A 141 20.90 -12.27 -6.42
C PRO A 141 21.01 -13.08 -7.71
N VAL A 142 21.45 -14.34 -7.58
CA VAL A 142 21.37 -15.31 -8.68
C VAL A 142 19.95 -15.87 -8.70
N ILE A 143 19.15 -15.39 -9.64
CA ILE A 143 17.75 -15.79 -9.77
C ILE A 143 17.66 -17.04 -10.65
N THR A 144 16.96 -18.06 -10.16
CA THR A 144 16.52 -19.17 -11.01
C THR A 144 15.08 -18.90 -11.41
N PRO A 145 14.79 -18.61 -12.70
CA PRO A 145 13.43 -18.38 -13.14
C PRO A 145 12.52 -19.56 -12.82
N THR A 146 11.27 -19.27 -12.50
CA THR A 146 10.24 -20.28 -12.21
C THR A 146 9.01 -20.04 -13.08
N GLU A 147 8.14 -21.04 -13.18
CA GLU A 147 6.84 -20.87 -13.81
C GLU A 147 5.85 -20.33 -12.77
N TYR A 148 5.25 -19.18 -13.08
CA TYR A 148 4.14 -18.63 -12.32
C TYR A 148 2.84 -18.79 -13.12
N PRO A 149 1.73 -19.27 -12.52
CA PRO A 149 0.50 -19.47 -13.26
C PRO A 149 -0.13 -18.14 -13.69
N ILE A 150 -0.65 -18.09 -14.91
CA ILE A 150 -1.49 -16.97 -15.35
C ILE A 150 -2.81 -17.03 -14.59
N VAL A 151 -3.05 -16.06 -13.73
CA VAL A 151 -4.26 -15.94 -12.90
C VAL A 151 -5.05 -14.71 -13.29
N GLU A 152 -6.38 -14.84 -13.37
CA GLU A 152 -7.25 -13.70 -13.62
C GLU A 152 -7.14 -12.67 -12.49
N ARG A 153 -6.97 -11.40 -12.85
CA ARG A 153 -6.93 -10.29 -11.89
C ARG A 153 -8.32 -10.09 -11.28
N ASN A 154 -8.40 -9.94 -9.96
CA ASN A 154 -9.67 -9.79 -9.24
C ASN A 154 -9.72 -8.44 -8.48
N ASP A 155 -10.25 -7.42 -9.16
CA ASP A 155 -10.23 -6.04 -8.67
C ASP A 155 -11.32 -5.78 -7.62
N ALA A 156 -12.55 -6.24 -7.88
CA ALA A 156 -13.76 -5.83 -7.16
C ALA A 156 -13.69 -5.91 -5.61
N PRO A 157 -13.02 -6.90 -4.99
CA PRO A 157 -12.97 -6.99 -3.53
C PRO A 157 -12.14 -5.90 -2.84
N ILE A 158 -11.09 -5.38 -3.50
CA ILE A 158 -10.09 -4.50 -2.86
C ILE A 158 -9.81 -3.21 -3.63
N ARG A 159 -10.39 -3.04 -4.82
CA ARG A 159 -10.23 -1.87 -5.68
C ARG A 159 -11.58 -1.19 -5.87
N ALA A 160 -11.59 0.13 -5.79
CA ALA A 160 -12.73 0.96 -6.14
C ALA A 160 -12.38 1.81 -7.36
N PHE A 161 -13.32 1.95 -8.28
CA PHE A 161 -13.22 2.89 -9.41
C PHE A 161 -14.01 4.16 -9.11
N ARG A 162 -13.87 5.19 -9.96
CA ARG A 162 -14.56 6.48 -9.79
C ARG A 162 -16.07 6.32 -9.62
N GLU A 163 -16.69 5.44 -10.40
CA GLU A 163 -18.13 5.15 -10.33
C GLU A 163 -18.53 4.54 -8.98
N ASP A 164 -17.69 3.67 -8.43
CA ASP A 164 -17.91 3.11 -7.09
C ASP A 164 -17.88 4.21 -6.04
N VAL A 165 -16.93 5.13 -6.12
CA VAL A 165 -16.80 6.24 -5.18
C VAL A 165 -18.01 7.17 -5.25
N LEU A 166 -18.51 7.47 -6.46
CA LEU A 166 -19.73 8.26 -6.65
C LEU A 166 -20.97 7.57 -6.03
N ALA A 167 -21.01 6.23 -6.05
CA ALA A 167 -22.07 5.45 -5.43
C ALA A 167 -21.86 5.22 -3.92
N HIS A 168 -20.69 5.57 -3.37
CA HIS A 168 -20.28 5.26 -2.00
C HIS A 168 -20.71 6.30 -0.97
N PHE A 169 -21.18 7.47 -1.39
CA PHE A 169 -21.61 8.54 -0.50
C PHE A 169 -22.61 8.04 0.57
N GLY A 170 -22.34 8.41 1.83
CA GLY A 170 -23.06 7.90 3.00
C GLY A 170 -22.35 6.75 3.73
N ASN A 171 -21.30 6.19 3.13
CA ASN A 171 -20.36 5.28 3.79
C ASN A 171 -19.00 5.96 4.03
N PRO A 172 -18.13 5.41 4.88
CA PRO A 172 -16.84 6.02 5.18
C PRO A 172 -15.90 6.15 3.97
N LEU A 173 -15.38 7.36 3.80
CA LEU A 173 -14.32 7.73 2.87
C LEU A 173 -13.14 8.28 3.68
N ILE A 174 -11.93 7.79 3.43
CA ILE A 174 -10.72 8.24 4.13
C ILE A 174 -9.75 8.86 3.13
N ASP A 175 -9.52 10.17 3.28
CA ASP A 175 -8.46 10.90 2.58
C ASP A 175 -7.19 10.85 3.41
N VAL A 176 -6.14 10.23 2.86
CA VAL A 176 -4.89 10.00 3.58
C VAL A 176 -3.78 10.99 3.23
N ARG A 177 -4.11 12.04 2.47
CA ARG A 177 -3.15 13.08 2.06
C ARG A 177 -2.81 14.04 3.21
N SER A 178 -1.90 14.96 2.96
CA SER A 178 -1.59 16.04 3.90
C SER A 178 -2.81 16.95 4.14
N THR A 179 -2.79 17.70 5.24
CA THR A 179 -3.86 18.66 5.57
C THR A 179 -4.01 19.71 4.47
N GLU A 180 -2.90 20.20 3.91
CA GLU A 180 -2.89 21.21 2.85
C GLU A 180 -3.48 20.68 1.52
N GLU A 181 -3.24 19.41 1.21
CA GLU A 181 -3.88 18.74 0.06
C GLU A 181 -5.39 18.57 0.28
N TYR A 182 -5.79 18.17 1.50
CA TYR A 182 -7.20 17.95 1.86
C TYR A 182 -8.00 19.26 1.85
N THR A 183 -7.49 20.33 2.46
CA THR A 183 -8.19 21.62 2.51
C THR A 183 -8.32 22.29 1.14
N GLY A 184 -7.47 21.88 0.18
CA GLY A 184 -7.38 22.45 -1.15
C GLY A 184 -6.46 23.66 -1.25
N GLU A 185 -5.68 23.95 -0.20
CA GLU A 185 -4.59 24.93 -0.23
C GLU A 185 -3.49 24.52 -1.20
N ARG A 186 -3.32 23.21 -1.43
CA ARG A 186 -2.43 22.63 -2.43
C ARG A 186 -3.11 21.54 -3.24
N THR A 187 -2.65 21.34 -4.47
CA THR A 187 -3.05 20.22 -5.36
C THR A 187 -2.02 19.08 -5.37
N HIS A 188 -0.94 19.21 -4.59
CA HIS A 188 0.21 18.32 -4.55
C HIS A 188 0.82 18.31 -3.13
N MET A 189 1.67 17.32 -2.84
CA MET A 189 2.37 17.22 -1.55
C MET A 189 3.29 18.43 -1.32
N PRO A 190 3.46 18.89 -0.07
CA PRO A 190 4.51 19.85 0.26
C PRO A 190 5.88 19.38 -0.27
N ALA A 191 6.62 20.29 -0.94
CA ALA A 191 7.94 20.07 -1.54
C ALA A 191 8.03 19.26 -2.86
N TYR A 192 6.92 18.99 -3.55
CA TYR A 192 6.92 18.39 -4.91
C TYR A 192 6.47 19.43 -5.97
N PRO A 193 6.75 19.26 -7.29
CA PRO A 193 6.30 20.20 -8.32
C PRO A 193 4.77 20.29 -8.49
N GLU A 194 4.24 21.47 -8.85
CA GLU A 194 2.81 21.74 -9.12
C GLU A 194 2.32 21.12 -10.44
N GLU A 195 2.26 19.79 -10.55
CA GLU A 195 1.62 19.13 -11.69
C GLU A 195 0.87 17.88 -11.21
N GLY A 196 -0.47 17.91 -11.21
CA GLY A 196 -1.26 16.73 -10.80
C GLY A 196 -2.77 16.86 -10.95
N ALA A 197 -3.37 17.97 -10.52
CA ALA A 197 -4.83 18.15 -10.57
C ALA A 197 -5.23 19.61 -10.86
N LEU A 198 -6.27 19.79 -11.67
CA LEU A 198 -6.86 21.10 -12.01
C LEU A 198 -7.67 21.72 -10.87
N ARG A 199 -8.05 20.94 -9.85
CA ARG A 199 -8.80 21.40 -8.67
C ARG A 199 -8.20 20.86 -7.37
N GLY A 200 -8.10 21.72 -6.37
CA GLY A 200 -7.78 21.35 -4.98
C GLY A 200 -9.05 21.03 -4.19
N GLY A 201 -8.88 20.43 -3.02
CA GLY A 201 -9.94 20.03 -2.11
C GLY A 201 -9.92 18.54 -1.81
N HIS A 202 -11.05 18.02 -1.35
CA HIS A 202 -11.26 16.60 -1.08
C HIS A 202 -12.63 16.12 -1.59
N ILE A 203 -12.83 14.80 -1.61
CA ILE A 203 -14.12 14.20 -1.95
C ILE A 203 -15.08 14.50 -0.78
N PRO A 204 -16.30 15.03 -1.01
CA PRO A 204 -17.21 15.34 0.07
C PRO A 204 -17.47 14.13 0.99
N SER A 205 -17.73 14.40 2.28
CA SER A 205 -17.85 13.44 3.38
C SER A 205 -16.59 12.65 3.75
N ALA A 206 -15.47 12.82 3.02
CA ALA A 206 -14.23 12.15 3.38
C ALA A 206 -13.65 12.69 4.69
N ALA A 207 -13.23 11.81 5.59
CA ALA A 207 -12.47 12.17 6.77
C ALA A 207 -10.97 12.26 6.44
N SER A 208 -10.28 13.29 6.97
CA SER A 208 -8.84 13.45 6.81
C SER A 208 -8.09 12.62 7.87
N VAL A 209 -7.38 11.58 7.42
CA VAL A 209 -6.51 10.76 8.26
C VAL A 209 -5.16 10.58 7.55
N PRO A 210 -4.22 11.54 7.68
CA PRO A 210 -2.93 11.46 7.01
C PRO A 210 -2.22 10.13 7.28
N TRP A 211 -1.79 9.44 6.22
CA TRP A 211 -1.28 8.05 6.29
C TRP A 211 -0.16 7.86 7.33
N ALA A 212 0.72 8.87 7.48
CA ALA A 212 1.88 8.84 8.37
C ALA A 212 1.48 8.73 9.86
N ARG A 213 0.22 9.02 10.21
CA ARG A 213 -0.29 8.82 11.57
C ARG A 213 -0.25 7.35 12.00
N ALA A 214 -0.39 6.42 11.05
CA ALA A 214 -0.34 4.98 11.32
C ALA A 214 1.09 4.42 11.41
N ALA A 215 2.12 5.22 11.09
CA ALA A 215 3.52 4.87 11.25
C ALA A 215 4.07 5.41 12.59
N ALA A 216 4.90 4.60 13.24
CA ALA A 216 5.67 4.95 14.41
C ALA A 216 6.97 5.68 14.01
N PRO A 217 7.67 6.37 14.94
CA PRO A 217 8.89 7.11 14.62
C PRO A 217 10.04 6.27 14.06
N ASP A 218 10.05 4.96 14.32
CA ASP A 218 11.04 4.00 13.80
C ASP A 218 10.60 3.39 12.45
N ALA A 219 9.69 4.06 11.74
CA ALA A 219 9.05 3.62 10.49
C ALA A 219 8.14 2.38 10.59
N SER A 220 8.08 1.72 11.75
CA SER A 220 7.21 0.55 11.94
C SER A 220 5.74 0.95 12.03
N PHE A 221 4.81 0.01 11.85
CA PHE A 221 3.40 0.28 12.10
C PHE A 221 3.16 0.56 13.59
N ARG A 222 2.25 1.49 13.91
CA ARG A 222 1.81 1.70 15.30
C ARG A 222 1.15 0.46 15.89
N THR A 223 1.12 0.40 17.22
CA THR A 223 0.47 -0.71 17.94
C THR A 223 -1.02 -0.78 17.63
N ARG A 224 -1.63 -1.97 17.79
CA ARG A 224 -3.07 -2.17 17.61
C ARG A 224 -3.90 -1.11 18.35
N GLN A 225 -3.57 -0.83 19.61
CA GLN A 225 -4.27 0.15 20.43
C GLN A 225 -4.22 1.57 19.85
N GLU A 226 -3.05 2.01 19.38
CA GLU A 226 -2.92 3.34 18.76
C GLU A 226 -3.66 3.42 17.43
N LEU A 227 -3.67 2.34 16.65
CA LEU A 227 -4.42 2.28 15.40
C LEU A 227 -5.93 2.31 15.65
N ASP A 228 -6.45 1.58 16.65
CA ASP A 228 -7.86 1.66 17.04
C ASP A 228 -8.23 3.10 17.47
N ALA A 229 -7.36 3.80 18.20
CA ALA A 229 -7.59 5.20 18.56
C ALA A 229 -7.70 6.12 17.32
N ILE A 230 -6.81 5.95 16.34
CA ILE A 230 -6.81 6.76 15.11
C ILE A 230 -8.06 6.50 14.26
N TYR A 231 -8.40 5.23 14.04
CA TYR A 231 -9.40 4.88 13.02
C TYR A 231 -10.80 4.67 13.60
N ARG A 232 -10.93 4.14 14.82
CA ARG A 232 -12.24 3.90 15.45
C ARG A 232 -12.66 5.10 16.28
N ASP A 233 -11.79 5.55 17.19
CA ASP A 233 -12.18 6.60 18.15
C ASP A 233 -12.24 7.99 17.49
N GLU A 234 -11.24 8.34 16.66
CA GLU A 234 -11.21 9.65 16.00
C GLU A 234 -11.96 9.68 14.67
N ALA A 235 -11.71 8.71 13.76
CA ALA A 235 -12.35 8.69 12.45
C ALA A 235 -13.74 8.03 12.45
N GLY A 236 -14.15 7.40 13.56
CA GLY A 236 -15.49 6.86 13.73
C GLY A 236 -15.77 5.54 13.00
N LEU A 237 -14.73 4.84 12.53
CA LEU A 237 -14.91 3.58 11.79
C LEU A 237 -15.37 2.45 12.71
N SER A 238 -16.34 1.68 12.23
CA SER A 238 -16.97 0.56 12.93
C SER A 238 -16.86 -0.74 12.13
N ASP A 239 -16.89 -1.87 12.83
CA ASP A 239 -16.88 -3.18 12.15
C ASP A 239 -18.10 -3.33 11.23
N GLY A 240 -17.86 -3.80 10.00
CA GLY A 240 -18.89 -3.91 8.96
C GLY A 240 -19.04 -2.68 8.07
N ASP A 241 -18.34 -1.59 8.36
CA ASP A 241 -18.27 -0.44 7.46
C ASP A 241 -17.61 -0.84 6.13
N SER A 242 -18.23 -0.43 5.01
CA SER A 242 -17.55 -0.48 3.71
C SER A 242 -16.71 0.79 3.56
N VAL A 243 -15.39 0.66 3.68
CA VAL A 243 -14.47 1.80 3.67
C VAL A 243 -13.78 1.93 2.31
N ILE A 244 -13.72 3.15 1.77
CA ILE A 244 -12.84 3.47 0.64
C ILE A 244 -11.74 4.43 1.11
N ALA A 245 -10.48 4.06 0.88
CA ALA A 245 -9.33 4.93 1.11
C ALA A 245 -8.78 5.47 -0.21
N TYR A 246 -8.32 6.72 -0.22
CA TYR A 246 -7.69 7.34 -1.40
C TYR A 246 -6.61 8.36 -1.03
N CYS A 247 -5.71 8.64 -1.98
CA CYS A 247 -4.68 9.66 -1.85
C CYS A 247 -4.54 10.47 -3.15
N ARG A 248 -3.33 10.55 -3.74
CA ARG A 248 -3.07 11.19 -5.04
C ARG A 248 -3.01 10.18 -6.19
N ILE A 249 -2.30 9.06 -6.04
CA ILE A 249 -2.15 8.01 -7.07
C ILE A 249 -2.26 6.56 -6.51
N GLY A 250 -2.85 6.36 -5.33
CA GLY A 250 -3.09 5.04 -4.74
C GLY A 250 -1.98 4.47 -3.83
N GLU A 251 -0.82 5.13 -3.78
CA GLU A 251 0.41 4.70 -3.11
C GLU A 251 0.39 4.88 -1.58
N ARG A 252 -0.18 5.99 -1.10
CA ARG A 252 -0.35 6.25 0.34
C ARG A 252 -1.60 5.57 0.89
N SER A 253 -2.63 5.44 0.05
CA SER A 253 -3.88 4.78 0.43
C SER A 253 -3.75 3.25 0.46
N SER A 254 -2.82 2.64 -0.28
CA SER A 254 -2.49 1.21 -0.12
C SER A 254 -1.91 0.90 1.27
N HIS A 255 -1.07 1.79 1.83
CA HIS A 255 -0.58 1.67 3.20
C HIS A 255 -1.74 1.71 4.21
N THR A 256 -2.68 2.65 4.06
CA THR A 256 -3.85 2.70 4.94
C THR A 256 -4.79 1.51 4.71
N TRP A 257 -4.97 1.06 3.47
CA TRP A 257 -5.71 -0.16 3.16
C TRP A 257 -5.11 -1.37 3.87
N PHE A 258 -3.77 -1.51 3.89
CA PHE A 258 -3.08 -2.59 4.61
C PHE A 258 -3.36 -2.50 6.11
N VAL A 259 -3.28 -1.31 6.70
CA VAL A 259 -3.57 -1.06 8.12
C VAL A 259 -5.01 -1.47 8.47
N LEU A 260 -6.00 -0.97 7.72
CA LEU A 260 -7.40 -1.26 7.97
C LEU A 260 -7.71 -2.74 7.78
N THR A 261 -7.24 -3.34 6.69
CA THR A 261 -7.55 -4.73 6.33
C THR A 261 -6.83 -5.73 7.21
N HIS A 262 -5.51 -5.60 7.36
CA HIS A 262 -4.68 -6.64 7.98
C HIS A 262 -4.37 -6.38 9.45
N LEU A 263 -4.18 -5.12 9.86
CA LEU A 263 -3.82 -4.82 11.26
C LEU A 263 -5.06 -4.67 12.15
N LEU A 264 -6.11 -4.04 11.62
CA LEU A 264 -7.36 -3.80 12.33
C LEU A 264 -8.46 -4.81 12.03
N GLY A 265 -8.40 -5.51 10.89
CA GLY A 265 -9.33 -6.58 10.52
C GLY A 265 -10.65 -6.08 9.92
N PHE A 266 -10.68 -4.88 9.34
CA PHE A 266 -11.85 -4.42 8.60
C PHE A 266 -12.04 -5.24 7.33
N GLU A 267 -13.25 -5.73 7.10
CA GLU A 267 -13.63 -6.41 5.87
C GLU A 267 -14.12 -5.41 4.82
N GLY A 268 -13.97 -5.72 3.53
CA GLY A 268 -14.54 -4.91 2.44
C GLY A 268 -13.91 -3.53 2.23
N VAL A 269 -12.69 -3.32 2.74
CA VAL A 269 -11.91 -2.09 2.49
C VAL A 269 -11.40 -2.09 1.06
N ARG A 270 -11.69 -1.01 0.31
CA ARG A 270 -11.23 -0.83 -1.07
C ARG A 270 -10.30 0.36 -1.20
N ASN A 271 -9.26 0.22 -2.02
CA ASN A 271 -8.37 1.31 -2.41
C ASN A 271 -8.89 1.95 -3.71
N TYR A 272 -9.11 3.26 -3.71
CA TYR A 272 -9.39 4.03 -4.92
C TYR A 272 -8.08 4.56 -5.51
N ASP A 273 -7.46 3.80 -6.40
CA ASP A 273 -6.14 4.10 -6.98
C ASP A 273 -6.16 5.27 -7.97
N GLY A 274 -7.30 5.50 -8.65
CA GLY A 274 -7.51 6.69 -9.46
C GLY A 274 -7.26 7.97 -8.66
N SER A 275 -7.71 7.98 -7.40
CA SER A 275 -7.36 8.95 -6.37
C SER A 275 -7.55 10.42 -6.82
N TRP A 276 -6.89 11.38 -6.15
CA TRP A 276 -7.08 12.80 -6.46
C TRP A 276 -6.61 13.23 -7.85
N THR A 277 -5.66 12.52 -8.47
CA THR A 277 -5.25 12.83 -9.86
C THR A 277 -6.34 12.50 -10.87
N GLU A 278 -7.19 11.50 -10.62
CA GLU A 278 -8.39 11.30 -11.42
C GLU A 278 -9.49 12.29 -11.00
N TRP A 279 -9.85 12.29 -9.71
CA TRP A 279 -11.00 13.05 -9.21
C TRP A 279 -10.85 14.57 -9.43
N GLY A 280 -9.69 15.13 -9.10
CA GLY A 280 -9.41 16.56 -9.24
C GLY A 280 -9.27 17.06 -10.69
N ASN A 281 -9.27 16.15 -11.66
CA ASN A 281 -9.29 16.45 -13.10
C ASN A 281 -10.61 16.07 -13.78
N ALA A 282 -11.47 15.29 -13.11
CA ALA A 282 -12.74 14.86 -13.65
C ALA A 282 -13.73 16.02 -13.77
N VAL A 283 -14.44 16.05 -14.90
CA VAL A 283 -15.46 17.06 -15.16
C VAL A 283 -16.72 16.71 -14.35
N HIS A 284 -17.31 17.71 -13.67
CA HIS A 284 -18.58 17.60 -12.95
C HIS A 284 -18.65 16.61 -11.78
N VAL A 285 -17.51 16.26 -11.16
CA VAL A 285 -17.49 15.57 -9.87
C VAL A 285 -17.61 16.57 -8.70
N PRO A 286 -18.21 16.17 -7.56
CA PRO A 286 -18.36 17.05 -6.41
C PRO A 286 -17.03 17.16 -5.62
N ILE A 287 -16.73 18.35 -5.11
CA ILE A 287 -15.52 18.67 -4.36
C ILE A 287 -15.89 19.52 -3.15
N ALA A 288 -15.33 19.21 -1.98
CA ALA A 288 -15.38 20.01 -0.78
C ALA A 288 -14.02 20.70 -0.52
N LEU A 289 -14.05 21.82 0.21
CA LEU A 289 -12.87 22.65 0.55
C LEU A 289 -12.86 22.92 2.06
N GLY A 290 -11.68 23.23 2.58
CA GLY A 290 -11.48 23.52 3.99
C GLY A 290 -11.35 22.28 4.87
N THR A 291 -11.48 22.44 6.17
CA THR A 291 -11.21 21.40 7.16
C THR A 291 -12.40 20.48 7.44
N GLU A 292 -13.61 20.93 7.14
CA GLU A 292 -14.82 20.14 7.35
C GLU A 292 -15.03 19.14 6.21
N PRO A 293 -15.44 17.89 6.47
CA PRO A 293 -15.70 16.87 5.43
C PRO A 293 -16.71 17.31 4.35
N GLY A 294 -17.62 18.23 4.69
CA GLY A 294 -18.72 18.62 3.83
C GLY A 294 -19.83 17.57 3.75
N ALA A 295 -21.00 17.99 3.26
CA ALA A 295 -22.15 17.10 3.13
C ALA A 295 -22.00 16.20 1.89
N ALA A 296 -22.35 14.93 2.04
CA ALA A 296 -22.53 14.02 0.92
C ALA A 296 -23.57 14.61 -0.06
N PRO A 297 -23.28 14.66 -1.37
CA PRO A 297 -24.25 15.10 -2.36
C PRO A 297 -25.45 14.14 -2.38
N GLN A 298 -26.65 14.68 -2.60
CA GLN A 298 -27.83 13.88 -2.86
C GLN A 298 -27.63 13.09 -4.18
N PRO A 299 -28.09 11.82 -4.25
CA PRO A 299 -28.13 11.09 -5.52
C PRO A 299 -28.89 11.93 -6.56
N ARG A 300 -28.32 12.07 -7.76
CA ARG A 300 -28.98 12.75 -8.87
C ARG A 300 -30.01 11.85 -9.55
#